data_AF-A0A923JY94-F1
#
_entry.id   AF-A0A923JY94-F1
#
_cell.length_a   1.000
_cell.length_b   1.000
_cell.length_c   1.000
_cell.angle_alpha   90.00
_cell.angle_beta   90.00
_cell.angle_gamma   90.00
#
_symmetry.space_group_name_H-M   'P 1'
#
loop_
_entity.id
_entity.type
_entity.pdbx_description
1 polymer ?
#
loop_
_entity_poly.entity_id
_entity_poly.type
_entity_poly.pdbx_seq_one_letter_code
_entity_poly.pdbx_strand_id
1 'polypeptide(L)' 'MKIQPIFNDDDLQAAFKRLEAIFQAEPGAAEADEMEVLVRFIETYESKHYPILSPASVA' A
#
# COMPACT_ATOMS: atom_id res chain seq x y z
N MET A 1 -7.13 13.33 8.84
CA MET A 1 -6.04 12.90 7.95
C MET A 1 -6.62 12.74 6.53
N LYS A 2 -5.94 13.15 5.45
CA LYS A 2 -6.45 13.02 4.06
C LYS A 2 -5.69 11.89 3.37
N ILE A 3 -6.25 10.69 3.42
CA ILE A 3 -5.70 9.54 2.67
C ILE A 3 -6.08 9.74 1.20
N GLN A 4 -5.11 9.57 0.30
CA GLN A 4 -5.32 9.68 -1.14
C GLN A 4 -5.34 8.27 -1.77
N PRO A 5 -6.20 8.01 -2.77
CA PRO A 5 -6.15 6.77 -3.54
C PRO A 5 -4.85 6.70 -4.37
N ILE A 6 -4.44 5.48 -4.73
CA ILE A 6 -3.27 5.24 -5.58
C ILE A 6 -3.75 4.98 -7.02
N PHE A 7 -3.43 5.87 -7.96
CA PHE A 7 -3.83 5.75 -9.37
C PHE A 7 -2.65 5.49 -10.31
N ASN A 8 -1.44 5.80 -9.89
CA ASN A 8 -0.22 5.66 -10.68
C ASN A 8 0.98 5.31 -9.76
N ASP A 9 2.15 5.12 -10.38
CA ASP A 9 3.36 4.73 -9.66
C ASP A 9 3.92 5.84 -8.75
N ASP A 10 3.71 7.12 -9.07
CA ASP A 10 4.13 8.22 -8.19
C ASP A 10 3.30 8.23 -6.89
N ASP A 11 1.99 7.98 -6.99
CA ASP A 11 1.11 7.81 -5.83
C ASP A 11 1.55 6.58 -5.01
N LEU A 12 1.94 5.49 -5.68
CA LEU A 12 2.42 4.28 -5.03
C LEU A 12 3.71 4.54 -4.25
N GLN A 13 4.67 5.25 -4.85
CA GLN A 13 5.91 5.65 -4.20
C GLN A 13 5.67 6.58 -3.01
N ALA A 14 4.71 7.52 -3.12
CA ALA A 14 4.33 8.39 -2.03
C ALA A 14 3.67 7.60 -0.88
N ALA A 15 2.81 6.62 -1.21
CA ALA A 15 2.18 5.74 -0.23
C ALA A 15 3.24 4.91 0.52
N PHE A 16 4.24 4.36 -0.17
CA PHE A 16 5.35 3.65 0.48
C PHE A 16 6.15 4.55 1.42
N LYS A 17 6.54 5.75 0.97
CA LYS A 17 7.26 6.71 1.83
C LYS A 17 6.48 7.07 3.08
N ARG A 18 5.15 7.23 2.95
CA ARG A 18 4.30 7.50 4.10
C ARG A 18 4.19 6.29 5.02
N LEU A 19 4.00 5.10 4.45
CA LEU A 19 3.95 3.84 5.17
C LEU A 19 5.22 3.62 6.00
N GLU A 20 6.40 3.82 5.42
CA GLU A 20 7.70 3.72 6.12
C GLU A 20 7.77 4.63 7.35
N ALA A 21 7.20 5.84 7.26
CA ALA A 21 7.21 6.80 8.38
C ALA A 21 6.27 6.41 9.53
N ILE A 22 5.25 5.59 9.28
CA ILE A 22 4.23 5.20 10.26
C ILE A 22 4.20 3.69 10.54
N PHE A 23 5.12 2.91 9.97
CA PHE A 23 5.13 1.45 10.07
C PHE A 23 5.25 0.93 11.51
N GLN A 24 5.83 1.73 12.39
CA GLN A 24 5.98 1.43 13.83
C GLN A 24 4.98 2.19 14.69
N ALA A 25 3.86 2.65 14.13
CA ALA A 25 2.82 3.31 14.89
C ALA A 25 2.30 2.37 15.99
N GLU A 26 2.18 2.91 17.21
CA GLU A 26 1.67 2.15 18.34
C GLU A 26 0.20 1.75 18.11
N PRO A 27 -0.22 0.56 18.54
CA PRO A 27 -1.61 0.13 18.44
C PRO A 27 -2.57 1.14 19.08
N GLY A 28 -3.62 1.54 18.33
CA GLY A 28 -4.61 2.52 18.77
C GLY A 28 -4.22 3.99 18.53
N ALA A 29 -3.05 4.27 17.96
CA ALA A 29 -2.72 5.58 17.42
C ALA A 29 -3.42 5.80 16.07
N ALA A 30 -3.71 7.06 15.72
CA ALA A 30 -4.32 7.40 14.43
C ALA A 30 -3.42 7.01 13.25
N GLU A 31 -2.11 6.98 13.46
CA GLU A 31 -1.11 6.51 12.50
C GLU A 31 -1.19 5.00 12.25
N ALA A 32 -1.62 4.21 13.23
CA ALA A 32 -1.84 2.78 13.03
C ALA A 32 -3.07 2.53 12.13
N ASP A 33 -4.17 3.26 12.37
CA ASP A 33 -5.34 3.22 11.50
C ASP A 33 -4.99 3.64 10.06
N GLU A 34 -4.14 4.67 9.92
CA GLU A 34 -3.65 5.14 8.63
C GLU A 34 -2.79 4.08 7.92
N MET A 35 -1.89 3.43 8.65
CA MET A 35 -1.03 2.35 8.15
C MET A 35 -1.87 1.22 7.54
N GLU A 36 -2.91 0.75 8.24
CA GLU A 36 -3.79 -0.30 7.74
C GLU A 36 -4.48 0.07 6.42
N VAL A 37 -4.94 1.31 6.29
CA VAL A 37 -5.57 1.78 5.05
C VAL A 37 -4.57 1.89 3.91
N LEU A 38 -3.36 2.41 4.16
CA LEU A 38 -2.30 2.53 3.14
C LEU A 38 -1.89 1.16 2.61
N VAL A 39 -1.69 0.18 3.49
CA VAL A 39 -1.39 -1.21 3.08
C VAL A 39 -2.48 -1.72 2.15
N ARG A 40 -3.76 -1.51 2.49
CA ARG A 40 -4.86 -1.99 1.65
C ARG A 40 -4.90 -1.35 0.26
N PHE A 41 -4.55 -0.07 0.16
CA PHE A 41 -4.50 0.64 -1.11
C PHE A 41 -3.33 0.18 -1.97
N ILE A 42 -2.16 -0.01 -1.36
CA ILE A 42 -0.96 -0.55 -2.02
C ILE A 42 -1.26 -1.93 -2.59
N GLU A 43 -1.77 -2.86 -1.78
CA GLU A 43 -2.16 -4.21 -2.24
C GLU A 43 -3.11 -4.18 -3.43
N THR A 44 -4.13 -3.31 -3.37
CA THR A 44 -5.14 -3.18 -4.42
C THR A 44 -4.54 -2.67 -5.72
N TYR A 45 -3.61 -1.70 -5.65
CA TYR A 45 -2.92 -1.18 -6.82
C TYR A 45 -1.96 -2.22 -7.40
N GLU A 46 -1.13 -2.83 -6.56
CA GLU A 46 -0.16 -3.86 -6.97
C GLU A 46 -0.85 -5.07 -7.60
N SER A 47 -1.96 -5.56 -7.03
CA SER A 47 -2.70 -6.69 -7.60
C SER A 47 -3.23 -6.42 -9.02
N LYS A 48 -3.48 -5.15 -9.35
CA LYS A 48 -3.98 -4.74 -10.68
C LYS A 48 -2.85 -4.48 -11.69
N HIS A 49 -1.74 -3.89 -11.23
CA HIS A 49 -0.66 -3.41 -12.10
C HIS A 49 0.55 -4.33 -12.14
N TYR A 50 0.80 -5.06 -11.06
CA TYR A 50 1.91 -5.98 -10.87
C TYR A 50 1.40 -7.38 -10.46
N PRO A 51 0.56 -8.04 -11.28
CA PRO A 51 0.04 -9.35 -10.95
C PRO A 51 1.19 -10.34 -10.77
N ILE A 52 1.22 -11.03 -9.62
CA ILE A 52 2.19 -12.09 -9.38
C ILE A 52 1.88 -13.23 -10.36
N LEU A 53 2.74 -13.40 -11.37
CA LEU A 53 2.71 -14.55 -12.26
C LEU A 53 3.06 -15.79 -11.42
N SER A 54 2.04 -16.54 -10.99
CA SER A 54 2.26 -17.84 -10.38
C SER A 54 2.98 -18.76 -11.37
N PRO A 55 3.90 -19.64 -10.91
CA PRO A 55 4.64 -20.56 -11.77
C PRO A 55 3.76 -21.57 -12.55
N ALA A 56 2.44 -21.58 -12.33
CA ALA A 56 1.49 -22.32 -13.16
C ALA A 56 1.25 -21.69 -14.55
N SER A 57 1.80 -20.50 -14.85
CA SER A 57 1.69 -19.85 -16.17
C SER A 57 2.90 -20.07 -17.09
N VAL A 58 3.85 -20.94 -16.71
CA VAL A 58 4.87 -21.46 -17.64
C VAL A 58 4.51 -22.91 -17.97
N ALA A 59 3.73 -23.08 -19.04
CA ALA A 59 3.48 -24.37 -19.67
C ALA A 59 4.49 -24.61 -20.80
#